data_AF-A0A3D5E7H6-F1
#
_entry.id   AF-A0A3D5E7H6-F1
#
_cell.length_a   1.000
_cell.length_b   1.000
_cell.length_c   1.000
_cell.angle_alpha   90.00
_cell.angle_beta   90.00
_cell.angle_gamma   90.00
#
_symmetry.space_group_name_H-M   'P 1'
#
loop_
_entity.id
_entity.type
_entity.pdbx_description
1 polymer ?
#
loop_
_entity_poly.entity_id
_entity_poly.type
_entity_poly.pdbx_seq_one_letter_code
_entity_poly.pdbx_strand_id
1 'polypeptide(L)' 'MIEKFIEAKFNGSVIREPIPYGSFAYDMCYDMAQQYGHAEVVWYSLNGTRVTEGEYYAD' A
#
# COMPACT_ATOMS: atom_id res chain seq x y z
N MET A 1 -11.00 -13.77 3.77
CA MET A 1 -10.32 -12.53 4.20
C MET A 1 -9.91 -11.78 2.95
N ILE A 2 -10.15 -10.48 2.87
CA ILE A 2 -9.68 -9.68 1.73
C ILE A 2 -8.19 -9.43 1.94
N GLU A 3 -7.38 -9.79 0.95
CA GLU A 3 -5.93 -9.57 0.99
C GLU A 3 -5.62 -8.08 0.78
N LYS A 4 -4.75 -7.54 1.63
CA LYS A 4 -4.32 -6.14 1.59
C LYS A 4 -2.88 -6.05 1.11
N PHE A 5 -2.56 -4.97 0.43
CA PHE A 5 -1.27 -4.69 -0.15
C PHE A 5 -0.86 -3.26 0.17
N ILE A 6 0.44 -3.00 0.09
CA ILE A 6 0.98 -1.65 0.02
C ILE A 6 1.42 -1.42 -1.42
N GLU A 7 0.88 -0.38 -2.04
CA GLU A 7 1.24 0.03 -3.39
C GLU A 7 1.94 1.39 -3.35
N ALA A 8 3.08 1.49 -4.03
CA ALA A 8 3.81 2.75 -4.21
C ALA A 8 4.09 2.97 -5.69
N LYS A 9 4.04 4.23 -6.13
CA LYS A 9 4.40 4.60 -7.51
C LYS A 9 5.84 5.11 -7.52
N PHE A 10 6.70 4.43 -8.26
CA PHE A 10 8.09 4.83 -8.42
C PHE A 10 8.50 4.76 -9.88
N ASN A 11 8.99 5.87 -10.42
CA ASN A 11 9.47 5.98 -11.81
C ASN A 11 8.52 5.38 -12.87
N GLY A 12 7.21 5.60 -12.72
CA GLY A 12 6.18 5.12 -13.64
C GLY A 12 5.79 3.64 -13.47
N SER A 13 6.41 2.92 -12.53
CA SER A 13 6.05 1.56 -12.14
C SER A 13 5.26 1.54 -10.82
N VAL A 14 4.42 0.53 -10.64
CA VAL A 14 3.76 0.24 -9.36
C VAL A 14 4.54 -0.86 -8.66
N ILE A 15 5.06 -0.55 -7.48
CA ILE A 15 5.63 -1.52 -6.55
C ILE A 15 4.50 -1.98 -5.64
N ARG A 16 4.36 -3.28 -5.43
CA ARG A 16 3.27 -3.87 -4.65
C ARG A 16 3.83 -4.89 -3.68
N GLU A 17 3.65 -4.63 -2.40
CA GLU A 17 4.09 -5.51 -1.31
C GLU A 17 2.87 -6.09 -0.57
N PRO A 18 2.77 -7.41 -0.37
CA PRO A 18 1.70 -8.01 0.41
C PRO A 18 1.86 -7.68 1.90
N ILE A 19 0.76 -7.40 2.59
CA ILE A 19 0.81 -7.15 4.04
C ILE A 19 0.78 -8.50 4.77
N PRO A 20 1.83 -8.87 5.53
CA PRO A 20 1.84 -10.14 6.26
C PRO A 20 0.78 -10.15 7.36
N TYR A 21 0.25 -11.33 7.67
CA TYR A 21 -0.77 -11.50 8.71
C TYR A 21 -0.22 -11.10 10.09
N GLY A 22 -0.91 -10.17 10.77
CA GLY A 22 -0.50 -9.66 12.09
C GLY A 22 0.52 -8.51 12.04
N SER A 23 0.90 -8.03 10.86
CA SER A 23 1.77 -6.87 10.70
C SER A 23 1.02 -5.53 10.78
N PHE A 24 1.73 -4.48 11.16
CA PHE A 24 1.22 -3.11 11.20
C PHE A 24 1.28 -2.50 9.79
N ALA A 25 0.18 -2.62 9.04
CA ALA A 25 0.07 -2.14 7.65
C ALA A 25 0.47 -0.67 7.47
N TYR A 26 0.15 0.17 8.44
CA TYR A 26 0.44 1.61 8.39
C TYR A 26 1.92 1.92 8.56
N ASP A 27 2.65 1.18 9.41
CA ASP A 27 4.09 1.37 9.60
C ASP A 27 4.85 1.01 8.33
N MET A 28 4.50 -0.13 7.71
CA MET A 28 5.08 -0.52 6.42
C MET A 28 4.73 0.48 5.31
N CYS A 29 3.53 1.08 5.35
CA CYS A 29 3.11 2.08 4.37
C CYS A 29 3.91 3.37 4.53
N TYR A 30 4.15 3.78 5.78
CA TYR A 30 5.01 4.91 6.09
C TYR A 30 6.44 4.67 5.59
N ASP A 31 7.04 3.50 5.89
CA ASP A 31 8.38 3.16 5.44
C ASP A 31 8.50 3.15 3.90
N MET A 32 7.50 2.59 3.20
CA MET A 32 7.46 2.63 1.73
C MET A 32 7.27 4.05 1.20
N ALA A 33 6.46 4.89 1.86
CA ALA A 33 6.29 6.29 1.46
C ALA A 33 7.60 7.06 1.61
N GLN A 34 8.36 6.84 2.69
CA GLN A 34 9.69 7.44 2.88
C GLN A 34 10.68 7.02 1.78
N GLN A 35 10.57 5.79 1.27
CA GLN A 35 11.46 5.29 0.21
C GLN A 35 11.05 5.77 -1.20
N TYR A 36 9.75 5.81 -1.49
CA TYR A 36 9.22 5.99 -2.84
C TYR A 36 8.46 7.32 -3.05
N GLY A 37 8.36 8.15 -2.02
CA GLY A 37 7.69 9.45 -2.03
C GLY A 37 6.19 9.40 -1.72
N HIS A 38 5.51 8.29 -2.06
CA HIS A 38 4.09 8.05 -1.75
C HIS A 38 3.81 6.56 -1.71
N ALA A 39 3.00 6.13 -0.74
CA ALA A 39 2.51 4.76 -0.66
C ALA A 39 1.08 4.72 -0.12
N GLU A 40 0.33 3.70 -0.56
CA GLU A 40 -1.07 3.48 -0.22
C GLU A 40 -1.27 2.06 0.33
N VAL A 41 -2.02 1.94 1.42
CA VAL A 41 -2.61 0.67 1.84
C VAL A 41 -3.86 0.43 1.01
N VAL A 42 -3.90 -0.66 0.27
CA VAL A 42 -4.97 -0.96 -0.68
C VAL A 42 -5.49 -2.38 -0.55
N TRP A 43 -6.74 -2.56 -0.97
CA TRP A 43 -7.34 -3.86 -1.12
C TRP A 43 -8.27 -3.88 -2.34
N TYR A 44 -8.60 -5.07 -2.80
CA TYR A 44 -9.48 -5.26 -3.95
C TYR A 44 -10.79 -5.88 -3.48
N SER A 45 -11.91 -5.21 -3.73
CA SER A 45 -13.24 -5.73 -3.43
C SER A 45 -13.59 -6.91 -4.33
N LEU A 46 -14.65 -7.65 -3.97
CA LEU A 46 -15.04 -8.87 -4.69
C LEU A 46 -15.39 -8.65 -6.18
N ASN A 47 -15.73 -7.42 -6.56
CA ASN A 47 -15.97 -7.01 -7.94
C ASN A 47 -14.69 -6.49 -8.65
N GLY A 48 -13.52 -6.62 -8.03
CA GLY A 48 -12.23 -6.19 -8.58
C GLY A 48 -11.92 -4.70 -8.43
N THR A 49 -12.75 -3.91 -7.74
CA THR A 49 -12.47 -2.49 -7.50
C THR A 49 -11.32 -2.33 -6.51
N ARG A 50 -10.30 -1.55 -6.88
CA ARG A 50 -9.22 -1.14 -5.98
C ARG A 50 -9.75 -0.09 -5.00
N VAL A 51 -9.53 -0.33 -3.71
CA VAL A 51 -9.93 0.57 -2.62
C VAL A 51 -8.68 0.97 -1.86
N THR A 52 -8.46 2.28 -1.73
CA THR A 52 -7.44 2.84 -0.84
C THR A 52 -8.02 2.94 0.57
N GLU A 53 -7.36 2.31 1.54
CA GLU A 53 -7.73 2.36 2.95
C GLU A 53 -6.99 3.48 3.69
N GLY A 54 -5.77 3.79 3.27
CA GLY A 54 -4.96 4.87 3.82
C GLY A 54 -3.75 5.13 2.95
N GLU A 55 -3.11 6.29 3.13
CA GLU A 55 -1.95 6.69 2.35
C GLU A 55 -0.99 7.56 3.17
N TYR A 56 0.29 7.52 2.79
CA TYR A 56 1.33 8.39 3.31
C TYR A 56 2.10 9.03 2.17
N TYR A 57 2.48 10.29 2.37
CA TYR A 57 3.43 11.02 1.53
C TYR A 57 4.72 11.23 2.32
N ALA A 58 5.86 11.15 1.65
CA ALA A 58 7.11 11.63 2.24
C ALA A 58 7.05 13.17 2.37
N ASP A 59 7.51 13.68 3.51
CA ASP A 59 7.69 15.12 3.76
C ASP A 59 8.85 15.74 2.95
#